data_AF-A0A9Q0D7D8-F1
#
_entry.id   AF-A0A9Q0D7D8-F1
#
_cell.length_a   1.000
_cell.length_b   1.000
_cell.length_c   1.000
_cell.angle_alpha   90.00
_cell.angle_beta   90.00
_cell.angle_gamma   90.00
#
_symmetry.space_group_name_H-M   'P 1'
#
loop_
_entity.id
_entity.type
_entity.pdbx_description
1 polymer ?
#
loop_
_entity_poly.entity_id
_entity_poly.type
_entity_poly.pdbx_seq_one_letter_code
_entity_poly.pdbx_strand_id
1 'polypeptide(L)'
;MILSRIEPVVDPQLPREQAGFWRGRSTVDQVTLLTQDIEDSFQAKEKVGVVLLDLTAAYDTVWHRGLHLKLLRTIPDRHMVKFIMEMLSNRSFILRTSDGQRSRLRRLRNGVPQGSVLSPLLFNIYIHDLPETTSRQYGYADDLAIMLRRTTWSAVEQGLNQDMSILAAYLRKWRLQLSTGKTVSAAYHLCNGEAKRELSVSVDNKRLEHQLAPKYLGVRLDRTLSYKRHLEEVRAKVTARVSLIRRLAGTTWGASARTLRISTQALVFSAAEYCAPVWSRSPHVKKVDPIINNALRIITGCLKPTPVSYLPVLAGIAPAALSVTYDLETLQRKAKEMGVVMMMLLKQLPPPDRGPPTPPMSEVLCLG
;
A
#
# COMPACT_ATOMS: atom_id res chain seq x y z
N MET A 1 11.48 11.70 -20.14
CA MET A 1 12.53 11.53 -21.16
C MET A 1 13.68 10.65 -20.69
N ILE A 2 14.28 10.89 -19.52
CA ILE A 2 15.35 10.02 -18.96
C ILE A 2 14.76 8.71 -18.40
N LEU A 3 13.77 8.81 -17.50
CA LEU A 3 13.12 7.64 -16.90
C LEU A 3 12.64 6.64 -17.96
N SER A 4 11.93 7.14 -18.98
CA SER A 4 11.41 6.37 -20.11
C SER A 4 12.47 5.64 -20.95
N ARG A 5 13.74 6.06 -20.90
CA ARG A 5 14.85 5.40 -21.60
C ARG A 5 15.54 4.34 -20.74
N ILE A 6 15.47 4.49 -19.41
CA ILE A 6 16.19 3.63 -18.47
C ILE A 6 15.29 2.50 -17.94
N GLU A 7 14.00 2.77 -17.72
CA GLU A 7 13.01 1.78 -17.27
C GLU A 7 13.11 0.45 -18.04
N PRO A 8 13.09 0.41 -19.39
CA PRO A 8 13.13 -0.86 -20.12
C PRO A 8 14.39 -1.70 -19.90
N VAL A 9 15.49 -1.06 -19.50
CA VAL A 9 16.78 -1.71 -19.24
C VAL A 9 16.88 -2.20 -17.80
N VAL A 10 16.35 -1.42 -16.86
CA VAL A 10 16.45 -1.68 -15.42
C VAL A 10 15.37 -2.63 -14.94
N ASP A 11 14.12 -2.47 -15.40
CA ASP A 11 12.97 -3.24 -14.92
C ASP A 11 13.21 -4.76 -14.99
N PRO A 12 13.76 -5.35 -16.07
CA PRO A 12 14.00 -6.80 -16.12
C PRO A 12 15.03 -7.32 -15.10
N GLN A 13 15.88 -6.45 -14.55
CA GLN A 13 16.97 -6.80 -13.63
C GLN A 13 16.59 -6.66 -12.15
N LEU A 14 15.46 -6.03 -11.85
CA LEU A 14 15.00 -5.79 -10.49
C LEU A 14 14.22 -7.02 -9.96
N PRO A 15 14.33 -7.35 -8.65
CA PRO A 15 13.67 -8.51 -8.06
C PRO A 15 12.15 -8.37 -8.13
N ARG A 16 11.46 -9.51 -8.31
CA ARG A 16 10.00 -9.53 -8.45
C ARG A 16 9.29 -9.14 -7.14
N GLU A 17 9.97 -9.33 -6.02
CA GLU A 17 9.55 -9.04 -4.66
C GLU A 17 9.44 -7.53 -4.39
N GLN A 18 10.10 -6.70 -5.18
CA GLN A 18 10.03 -5.24 -5.09
C GLN A 18 9.05 -4.68 -6.14
N ALA A 19 7.93 -4.11 -5.67
CA ALA A 19 6.87 -3.58 -6.55
C ALA A 19 6.72 -2.06 -6.49
N GLY A 20 7.47 -1.37 -5.62
CA GLY A 20 7.37 0.08 -5.48
C GLY A 20 7.73 0.77 -6.79
N PHE A 21 6.86 1.66 -7.27
CA PHE A 21 7.12 2.53 -8.43
C PHE A 21 7.38 1.80 -9.76
N TRP A 22 6.88 0.58 -9.90
CA TRP A 22 6.85 -0.14 -11.18
C TRP A 22 5.58 0.14 -11.95
N ARG A 23 5.67 0.12 -13.28
CA ARG A 23 4.47 0.15 -14.12
C ARG A 23 3.64 -1.10 -13.90
N GLY A 24 2.34 -0.91 -13.70
CA GLY A 24 1.39 -2.00 -13.52
C GLY A 24 1.41 -2.65 -12.14
N ARG A 25 2.29 -2.23 -11.23
CA ARG A 25 2.30 -2.70 -9.83
C ARG A 25 1.81 -1.62 -8.88
N SER A 26 0.95 -2.00 -7.95
CA SER A 26 0.33 -1.09 -6.98
C SER A 26 0.60 -1.52 -5.54
N THR A 27 0.36 -0.62 -4.58
CA THR A 27 0.34 -0.98 -3.16
C THR A 27 -0.69 -2.06 -2.88
N VAL A 28 -1.84 -2.03 -3.57
CA VAL A 28 -2.90 -3.06 -3.46
C VAL A 28 -2.36 -4.43 -3.84
N ASP A 29 -1.54 -4.50 -4.90
CA ASP A 29 -0.98 -5.76 -5.38
C ASP A 29 -0.10 -6.39 -4.29
N GLN A 30 0.77 -5.61 -3.64
CA GLN A 30 1.65 -6.12 -2.59
C GLN A 30 0.93 -6.50 -1.31
N VAL A 31 -0.05 -5.68 -0.87
CA VAL A 31 -0.87 -6.05 0.28
C VAL A 31 -1.61 -7.35 -0.01
N THR A 32 -2.19 -7.50 -1.20
CA THR A 32 -2.91 -8.71 -1.62
C THR A 32 -2.01 -9.94 -1.60
N LEU A 33 -0.78 -9.84 -2.13
CA LEU A 33 0.18 -10.95 -2.13
C LEU A 33 0.53 -11.38 -0.70
N LEU A 34 0.86 -10.43 0.19
CA LEU A 34 1.18 -10.74 1.58
C LEU A 34 -0.02 -11.38 2.30
N THR A 35 -1.22 -10.83 2.14
CA THR A 35 -2.41 -11.36 2.82
C THR A 35 -2.82 -12.72 2.28
N GLN A 36 -2.67 -12.97 0.98
CA GLN A 36 -2.95 -14.29 0.40
C GLN A 36 -2.02 -15.35 1.00
N ASP A 37 -0.72 -15.10 1.05
CA ASP A 37 0.25 -16.02 1.64
C ASP A 37 -0.05 -16.31 3.12
N ILE A 38 -0.56 -15.32 3.86
CA ILE A 38 -1.04 -15.49 5.25
C ILE A 38 -2.30 -16.38 5.28
N GLU A 39 -3.27 -16.15 4.40
CA GLU A 39 -4.50 -16.95 4.33
C GLU A 39 -4.22 -18.41 3.90
N ASP A 40 -3.30 -18.63 2.97
CA ASP A 40 -2.86 -19.96 2.56
C ASP A 40 -2.20 -20.69 3.73
N SER A 41 -1.42 -19.96 4.54
CA SER A 41 -0.83 -20.49 5.77
C SER A 41 -1.91 -20.87 6.81
N PHE A 42 -3.01 -20.12 6.89
CA PHE A 42 -4.15 -20.48 7.74
C PHE A 42 -4.79 -21.80 7.31
N GLN A 43 -4.95 -22.02 6.01
CA GLN A 43 -5.48 -23.28 5.46
C GLN A 43 -4.54 -24.45 5.77
N ALA A 44 -3.23 -24.21 5.70
CA ALA A 44 -2.20 -25.19 6.06
C ALA A 44 -2.02 -25.38 7.58
N LYS A 45 -2.77 -24.65 8.42
CA LYS A 45 -2.64 -24.63 9.89
C LYS A 45 -1.22 -24.26 10.37
N GLU A 46 -0.52 -23.45 9.59
CA GLU A 46 0.80 -22.91 9.92
C GLU A 46 0.68 -21.62 10.75
N LYS A 47 1.77 -21.30 11.44
CA LYS A 47 1.97 -20.07 12.20
C LYS A 47 2.81 -19.13 11.36
N VAL A 48 2.36 -17.88 11.23
CA VAL A 48 3.03 -16.87 10.40
C VAL A 48 3.57 -15.76 11.28
N GLY A 49 4.85 -15.43 11.09
CA GLY A 49 5.45 -14.22 11.60
C GLY A 49 5.83 -13.28 10.46
N VAL A 50 5.53 -12.01 10.64
CA VAL A 50 5.89 -10.94 9.71
C VAL A 50 6.70 -9.89 10.47
N VAL A 51 7.74 -9.36 9.83
CA VAL A 51 8.45 -8.16 10.28
C VAL A 51 8.25 -7.08 9.22
N LEU A 52 7.72 -5.93 9.63
CA LEU A 52 7.61 -4.72 8.80
C LEU A 52 8.81 -3.84 9.11
N LEU A 53 9.73 -3.72 8.16
CA LEU A 53 10.96 -2.95 8.28
C LEU A 53 10.69 -1.50 7.88
N ASP A 54 11.18 -0.57 8.70
CA ASP A 54 11.17 0.87 8.42
C ASP A 54 12.62 1.35 8.31
N LEU A 55 12.95 2.02 7.20
CA LEU A 55 14.26 2.60 6.97
C LEU A 55 14.28 4.07 7.37
N THR A 56 15.26 4.46 8.18
CA THR A 56 15.41 5.85 8.64
C THR A 56 15.84 6.73 7.47
N ALA A 57 14.97 7.64 7.05
CA ALA A 57 15.23 8.61 5.99
C ALA A 57 15.84 7.95 4.73
N ALA A 58 15.18 6.90 4.24
CA ALA A 58 15.71 6.00 3.21
C ALA A 58 16.23 6.73 1.97
N TYR A 59 15.47 7.70 1.46
CA TYR A 59 15.85 8.52 0.31
C TYR A 59 17.03 9.44 0.61
N ASP A 60 17.13 10.00 1.82
CA ASP A 60 18.17 10.96 2.19
C ASP A 60 19.51 10.29 2.54
N THR A 61 19.47 9.01 2.91
CA THR A 61 20.63 8.22 3.34
C THR A 61 21.34 7.48 2.22
N VAL A 62 20.77 7.46 1.00
CA VAL A 62 21.37 6.78 -0.17
C VAL A 62 22.81 7.24 -0.40
N TRP A 63 23.75 6.32 -0.25
CA TRP A 63 25.18 6.62 -0.37
C TRP A 63 25.59 6.71 -1.84
N HIS A 64 25.96 7.91 -2.30
CA HIS A 64 26.22 8.20 -3.72
C HIS A 64 27.28 7.29 -4.35
N ARG A 65 28.37 6.96 -3.65
CA ARG A 65 29.40 6.05 -4.20
C ARG A 65 28.87 4.62 -4.36
N GLY A 66 28.06 4.15 -3.40
CA GLY A 66 27.41 2.86 -3.49
C GLY A 66 26.38 2.82 -4.62
N LEU A 67 25.58 3.89 -4.76
CA LEU A 67 24.62 4.03 -5.85
C LEU A 67 25.32 4.05 -7.21
N HIS A 68 26.43 4.79 -7.34
CA HIS A 68 27.22 4.82 -8.58
C HIS A 68 27.69 3.41 -8.97
N LEU A 69 28.19 2.63 -8.01
CA LEU A 69 28.59 1.25 -8.25
C LEU A 69 27.42 0.38 -8.76
N LYS A 70 26.22 0.51 -8.16
CA LYS A 70 25.03 -0.24 -8.60
C LYS A 70 24.56 0.22 -9.97
N LEU A 71 24.54 1.53 -10.24
CA LEU A 71 24.19 2.08 -11.55
C LEU A 71 25.10 1.56 -12.67
N LEU A 72 26.41 1.50 -12.44
CA LEU A 72 27.36 0.96 -13.42
C LEU A 72 27.16 -0.53 -13.72
N ARG A 73 26.53 -1.28 -12.81
CA ARG A 73 26.21 -2.71 -13.01
C ARG A 73 24.89 -2.90 -13.73
N THR A 74 23.91 -2.05 -13.46
CA THR A 74 22.55 -2.19 -14.00
C THR A 74 22.36 -1.47 -15.34
N ILE A 75 23.04 -0.34 -15.56
CA ILE A 75 22.90 0.49 -16.77
C ILE A 75 24.16 0.38 -17.64
N PRO A 76 24.08 -0.21 -18.85
CA PRO A 76 25.25 -0.39 -19.72
C PRO A 76 25.87 0.94 -20.21
N ASP A 77 25.04 1.97 -20.42
CA ASP A 77 25.51 3.27 -20.91
C ASP A 77 26.17 4.10 -19.79
N ARG A 78 27.50 4.19 -19.84
CA ARG A 78 28.32 4.94 -18.89
C ARG A 78 28.08 6.46 -18.97
N HIS A 79 27.69 7.00 -20.12
CA HIS A 79 27.36 8.43 -20.25
C HIS A 79 26.06 8.75 -19.50
N MET A 80 25.06 7.86 -19.60
CA MET A 80 23.83 7.98 -18.82
C MET A 80 24.11 7.93 -17.31
N VAL A 81 24.94 6.98 -16.86
CA VAL A 81 25.32 6.89 -15.44
C VAL A 81 26.05 8.14 -14.98
N LYS A 82 27.02 8.64 -15.76
CA LYS A 82 27.73 9.90 -15.46
C LYS A 82 26.76 11.06 -15.34
N PHE A 83 25.82 11.20 -16.27
CA PHE A 83 24.81 12.25 -16.25
C PHE A 83 23.91 12.16 -15.00
N ILE A 84 23.44 10.97 -14.62
CA ILE A 84 22.69 10.76 -13.38
C ILE A 84 23.51 11.19 -12.17
N MET A 85 24.78 10.79 -12.10
CA MET A 85 25.65 11.14 -10.98
C MET A 85 25.94 12.65 -10.91
N GLU A 86 26.04 13.33 -12.05
CA GLU A 86 26.15 14.79 -12.13
C GLU A 86 24.87 15.47 -11.61
N MET A 87 23.68 14.95 -11.95
CA MET A 87 22.40 15.45 -11.41
C MET A 87 22.28 15.33 -9.88
N LEU A 88 22.90 14.31 -9.28
CA LEU A 88 22.91 14.10 -7.84
C LEU A 88 24.00 14.91 -7.12
N SER A 89 25.04 15.33 -7.84
CA SER A 89 26.22 16.01 -7.31
C SER A 89 26.03 17.52 -7.13
N ASN A 90 26.89 18.15 -6.32
CA ASN A 90 26.96 19.62 -6.14
C ASN A 90 25.65 20.30 -5.69
N ARG A 91 24.71 19.55 -5.14
CA ARG A 91 23.47 20.10 -4.62
C ARG A 91 23.68 20.76 -3.26
N SER A 92 23.06 21.91 -3.07
CA SER A 92 23.06 22.61 -1.80
C SER A 92 21.70 23.24 -1.52
N PHE A 93 21.39 23.45 -0.25
CA PHE A 93 20.14 24.07 0.18
C PHE A 93 20.38 25.00 1.37
N ILE A 94 19.44 25.92 1.56
CA ILE A 94 19.31 26.80 2.72
C ILE A 94 17.87 26.66 3.22
N LEU A 95 17.70 26.55 4.53
CA LEU A 95 16.38 26.60 5.16
C LEU A 95 16.03 28.06 5.43
N ARG A 96 14.82 28.46 5.06
CA ARG A 96 14.27 29.77 5.41
C ARG A 96 13.08 29.57 6.33
N THR A 97 13.12 30.16 7.50
CA THR A 97 12.01 30.15 8.46
C THR A 97 10.98 31.22 8.08
N SER A 98 9.76 31.09 8.61
CA SER A 98 8.64 32.00 8.30
C SER A 98 8.89 33.44 8.75
N ASP A 99 9.71 33.64 9.78
CA ASP A 99 10.19 34.95 10.26
C ASP A 99 11.38 35.50 9.44
N GLY A 100 11.76 34.83 8.35
CA GLY A 100 12.73 35.35 7.39
C GLY A 100 14.19 34.97 7.65
N GLN A 101 14.51 34.27 8.74
CA GLN A 101 15.88 33.82 9.01
C GLN A 101 16.33 32.75 8.01
N ARG A 102 17.64 32.69 7.75
CA ARG A 102 18.25 31.75 6.81
C ARG A 102 19.29 30.89 7.51
N SER A 103 19.28 29.58 7.24
CA SER A 103 20.38 28.71 7.66
C SER A 103 21.65 28.98 6.87
N ARG A 104 22.77 28.46 7.36
CA ARG A 104 23.99 28.32 6.55
C ARG A 104 23.71 27.43 5.34
N LEU A 105 24.43 27.66 4.24
CA LEU A 105 24.41 26.80 3.06
C LEU A 105 24.87 25.39 3.45
N ARG A 106 24.01 24.39 3.20
CA ARG A 106 24.32 22.98 3.43
C ARG A 106 24.49 22.29 2.09
N ARG A 107 25.59 21.56 1.90
CA ARG A 107 25.80 20.70 0.72
C ARG A 107 25.23 19.30 0.99
N LEU A 108 24.43 18.79 0.06
CA LEU A 108 23.90 17.42 0.09
C LEU A 108 24.97 16.49 -0.47
N ARG A 109 25.51 15.62 0.39
CA ARG A 109 26.56 14.65 0.02
C ARG A 109 26.03 13.23 -0.20
N ASN A 110 24.79 12.98 0.23
CA ASN A 110 24.09 11.71 0.12
C ASN A 110 22.63 12.01 -0.24
N GLY A 111 21.92 10.95 -0.59
CA GLY A 111 20.50 10.95 -0.82
C GLY A 111 20.09 11.27 -2.25
N VAL A 112 18.88 10.84 -2.59
CA VAL A 112 18.22 11.14 -3.85
C VAL A 112 17.14 12.21 -3.62
N PRO A 113 16.91 13.15 -4.56
CA PRO A 113 15.96 14.25 -4.36
C PRO A 113 14.53 13.76 -4.16
N GLN A 114 13.96 13.95 -2.96
CA GLN A 114 12.53 13.74 -2.76
C GLN A 114 11.72 14.65 -3.71
N GLY A 115 10.73 14.08 -4.39
CA GLY A 115 9.94 14.79 -5.43
C GLY A 115 10.52 14.75 -6.84
N SER A 116 11.74 14.23 -7.05
CA SER A 116 12.22 13.91 -8.40
C SER A 116 11.59 12.61 -8.90
N VAL A 117 11.14 12.64 -10.15
CA VAL A 117 10.56 11.48 -10.85
C VAL A 117 11.54 10.29 -10.94
N LEU A 118 12.86 10.55 -10.91
CA LEU A 118 13.89 9.50 -10.98
C LEU A 118 14.24 8.88 -9.62
N SER A 119 13.99 9.59 -8.52
CA SER A 119 14.45 9.15 -7.19
C SER A 119 13.91 7.78 -6.76
N PRO A 120 12.64 7.42 -7.04
CA PRO A 120 12.15 6.09 -6.68
C PRO A 120 12.85 4.97 -7.46
N LEU A 121 13.10 5.16 -8.76
CA LEU A 121 13.86 4.21 -9.56
C LEU A 121 15.29 4.06 -9.05
N LEU A 122 15.95 5.17 -8.72
CA LEU A 122 17.31 5.15 -8.16
C LEU A 122 17.35 4.44 -6.81
N PHE A 123 16.33 4.62 -5.98
CA PHE A 123 16.22 3.90 -4.71
C PHE A 123 15.99 2.41 -4.94
N ASN A 124 15.12 2.01 -5.87
CA ASN A 124 14.94 0.60 -6.23
C ASN A 124 16.25 -0.05 -6.71
N ILE A 125 16.99 0.60 -7.62
CA ILE A 125 18.33 0.15 -8.03
C ILE A 125 19.25 0.07 -6.81
N TYR A 126 19.11 0.97 -5.85
CA TYR A 126 19.92 0.96 -4.64
C TYR A 126 19.67 -0.23 -3.71
N ILE A 127 18.50 -0.88 -3.77
CA ILE A 127 18.15 -1.99 -2.88
C ILE A 127 17.82 -3.30 -3.62
N HIS A 128 17.94 -3.35 -4.95
CA HIS A 128 17.51 -4.49 -5.76
C HIS A 128 18.24 -5.81 -5.45
N ASP A 129 19.48 -5.75 -4.97
CA ASP A 129 20.32 -6.87 -4.56
C ASP A 129 20.20 -7.16 -3.05
N LEU A 130 19.01 -6.93 -2.48
CA LEU A 130 18.67 -7.42 -1.15
C LEU A 130 18.97 -8.94 -1.09
N PRO A 131 19.65 -9.42 -0.04
CA PRO A 131 20.04 -10.81 0.04
C PRO A 131 18.79 -11.68 0.14
N GLU A 132 18.82 -12.84 -0.51
CA GLU A 132 17.79 -13.85 -0.33
C GLU A 132 17.81 -14.34 1.13
N THR A 133 16.60 -14.50 1.68
CA THR A 133 16.37 -14.92 3.06
C THR A 133 15.46 -16.14 3.06
N THR A 134 15.36 -16.81 4.20
CA THR A 134 14.40 -17.91 4.34
C THR A 134 12.96 -17.40 4.27
N SER A 135 12.74 -16.19 4.78
CA SER A 135 11.50 -15.44 4.67
C SER A 135 11.30 -14.91 3.26
N ARG A 136 10.05 -14.93 2.81
CA ARG A 136 9.64 -14.25 1.58
C ARG A 136 9.60 -12.75 1.81
N GLN A 137 10.08 -11.97 0.84
CA GLN A 137 10.18 -10.52 0.92
C GLN A 137 9.05 -9.86 0.13
N TYR A 138 8.54 -8.75 0.67
CA TYR A 138 7.48 -7.93 0.08
C TYR A 138 7.89 -6.47 0.17
N GLY A 139 8.43 -5.95 -0.93
CA GLY A 139 8.88 -4.57 -1.03
C GLY A 139 7.89 -3.70 -1.78
N TYR A 140 7.67 -2.50 -1.24
CA TYR A 140 7.15 -1.38 -1.98
C TYR A 140 7.98 -0.14 -1.66
N ALA A 141 9.02 0.08 -2.47
CA ALA A 141 10.00 1.14 -2.28
C ALA A 141 10.75 0.98 -0.95
N ASP A 142 10.66 1.97 -0.06
CA ASP A 142 11.27 1.95 1.27
C ASP A 142 10.47 1.15 2.31
N ASP A 143 9.19 0.87 2.05
CA ASP A 143 8.41 -0.07 2.85
C ASP A 143 8.80 -1.50 2.50
N LEU A 144 9.42 -2.21 3.44
CA LEU A 144 9.83 -3.61 3.28
C LEU A 144 9.14 -4.48 4.32
N ALA A 145 8.68 -5.66 3.92
CA ALA A 145 8.20 -6.67 4.84
C ALA A 145 8.84 -8.02 4.54
N ILE A 146 9.11 -8.80 5.58
CA ILE A 146 9.49 -10.20 5.44
C ILE A 146 8.48 -11.08 6.16
N MET A 147 8.14 -12.22 5.55
CA MET A 147 7.17 -13.17 6.08
C MET A 147 7.80 -14.56 6.15
N LEU A 148 7.63 -15.20 7.31
CA LEU A 148 8.00 -16.58 7.52
C LEU A 148 6.82 -17.37 8.06
N ARG A 149 6.54 -18.53 7.44
CA ARG A 149 5.56 -19.51 7.90
C ARG A 149 6.23 -20.80 8.34
N ARG A 150 5.83 -21.31 9.51
CA ARG A 150 6.31 -22.57 10.10
C ARG A 150 5.20 -23.21 10.93
N THR A 151 5.39 -24.46 11.34
CA THR A 151 4.45 -25.16 12.22
C THR A 151 4.52 -24.72 13.69
N THR A 152 5.65 -24.15 14.14
CA THR A 152 5.88 -23.73 15.53
C THR A 152 6.40 -22.30 15.64
N TRP A 153 6.04 -21.60 16.73
CA TRP A 153 6.51 -20.22 16.96
C TRP A 153 8.03 -20.12 17.12
N SER A 154 8.65 -21.11 17.77
CA SER A 154 10.11 -21.14 17.95
C SER A 154 10.83 -21.17 16.60
N ALA A 155 10.34 -21.95 15.63
CA ALA A 155 10.90 -21.99 14.29
C ALA A 155 10.66 -20.67 13.52
N VAL A 156 9.51 -20.02 13.71
CA VAL A 156 9.25 -18.68 13.15
C VAL A 156 10.24 -17.66 13.72
N GLU A 157 10.38 -17.60 15.04
CA GLU A 157 11.25 -16.64 15.72
C GLU A 157 12.72 -16.87 15.35
N GLN A 158 13.20 -18.11 15.34
CA GLN A 158 14.57 -18.43 14.94
C GLN A 158 14.87 -17.99 13.51
N GLY A 159 13.99 -18.34 12.57
CA GLY A 159 14.19 -17.98 11.16
C GLY A 159 14.13 -16.46 10.93
N LEU A 160 13.17 -15.75 11.55
CA LEU A 160 13.09 -14.30 11.46
C LEU A 160 14.32 -13.62 12.07
N ASN A 161 14.83 -14.07 13.21
CA ASN A 161 16.05 -13.51 13.81
C ASN A 161 17.27 -13.71 12.90
N GLN A 162 17.40 -14.87 12.26
CA GLN A 162 18.47 -15.15 11.30
C GLN A 162 18.36 -14.23 10.07
N ASP A 163 17.17 -14.13 9.48
CA ASP A 163 16.93 -13.29 8.30
C ASP A 163 17.15 -11.80 8.64
N MET A 164 16.72 -11.34 9.81
CA MET A 164 16.97 -9.98 10.26
C MET A 164 18.45 -9.67 10.46
N SER A 165 19.26 -10.64 10.90
CA SER A 165 20.72 -10.47 11.00
C SER A 165 21.36 -10.29 9.62
N ILE A 166 20.95 -11.10 8.64
CA ILE A 166 21.40 -11.02 7.24
C ILE A 166 21.04 -9.64 6.65
N LEU A 167 19.79 -9.22 6.81
CA LEU A 167 19.30 -7.94 6.33
C LEU A 167 19.99 -6.77 7.01
N ALA A 168 20.17 -6.81 8.34
CA ALA A 168 20.86 -5.75 9.08
C ALA A 168 22.32 -5.59 8.62
N ALA A 169 23.03 -6.69 8.37
CA ALA A 169 24.39 -6.65 7.82
C ALA A 169 24.42 -6.03 6.42
N TYR A 170 23.47 -6.38 5.55
CA TYR A 170 23.33 -5.78 4.22
C TYR A 170 23.03 -4.28 4.29
N LEU A 171 22.06 -3.87 5.09
CA LEU A 171 21.69 -2.46 5.26
C LEU A 171 22.88 -1.64 5.75
N ARG A 172 23.62 -2.15 6.74
CA ARG A 172 24.84 -1.52 7.27
C ARG A 172 25.93 -1.37 6.21
N LYS A 173 26.17 -2.43 5.41
CA LYS A 173 27.12 -2.40 4.28
C LYS A 173 26.76 -1.30 3.28
N TRP A 174 25.47 -1.13 3.00
CA TRP A 174 24.95 -0.10 2.10
C TRP A 174 24.54 1.18 2.82
N ARG A 175 25.03 1.43 4.04
CA ARG A 175 24.80 2.68 4.80
C ARG A 175 23.31 3.07 4.93
N LEU A 176 22.42 2.10 4.88
CA LEU A 176 21.02 2.23 5.24
C LEU A 176 20.87 1.89 6.72
N GLN A 177 19.96 2.58 7.39
CA GLN A 177 19.73 2.40 8.81
C GLN A 177 18.29 1.97 9.07
N LEU A 178 18.13 0.84 9.74
CA LEU A 178 16.83 0.38 10.22
C LEU A 178 16.37 1.28 11.37
N SER A 179 15.13 1.75 11.30
CA SER A 179 14.47 2.42 12.43
C SER A 179 13.94 1.36 13.39
N THR A 180 14.75 0.96 14.38
CA THR A 180 14.37 -0.11 15.33
C THR A 180 13.09 0.20 16.11
N GLY A 181 12.77 1.48 16.32
CA GLY A 181 11.55 1.91 17.03
C GLY A 181 10.30 1.97 16.15
N LYS A 182 10.44 1.87 14.82
CA LYS A 182 9.31 1.82 13.87
C LYS A 182 9.19 0.47 13.17
N THR A 183 10.26 -0.32 13.18
CA THR A 183 10.26 -1.70 12.71
C THR A 183 9.52 -2.56 13.73
N VAL A 184 8.51 -3.28 13.25
CA VAL A 184 7.58 -4.02 14.12
C VAL A 184 7.43 -5.45 13.66
N SER A 185 7.18 -6.35 14.61
CA SER A 185 6.83 -7.74 14.34
C SER A 185 5.34 -7.98 14.57
N ALA A 186 4.75 -8.92 13.83
CA ALA A 186 3.36 -9.33 14.01
C ALA A 186 3.19 -10.83 13.76
N ALA A 187 2.24 -11.42 14.47
CA ALA A 187 1.90 -12.84 14.39
C ALA A 187 0.51 -13.00 13.79
N TYR A 188 0.38 -13.86 12.79
CA TYR A 188 -0.88 -14.18 12.14
C TYR A 188 -1.18 -15.67 12.30
N HIS A 189 -2.35 -15.97 12.85
CA HIS A 189 -2.83 -17.33 13.12
C HIS A 189 -4.31 -17.33 13.56
N LEU A 190 -4.95 -18.50 13.49
CA LEU A 190 -6.37 -18.66 13.91
C LEU A 190 -6.54 -19.21 15.34
N CYS A 191 -5.46 -19.57 16.04
CA CYS A 191 -5.53 -20.12 17.40
C CYS A 191 -5.97 -19.08 18.45
N ASN A 192 -7.22 -19.14 18.94
CA ASN A 192 -7.77 -18.19 19.91
C ASN A 192 -7.07 -18.19 21.28
N GLY A 193 -6.59 -19.34 21.76
CA GLY A 193 -5.84 -19.42 23.02
C GLY A 193 -4.52 -18.63 23.00
N GLU A 194 -3.98 -18.36 21.81
CA GLU A 194 -2.75 -17.61 21.59
C GLU A 194 -3.01 -16.16 21.12
N ALA A 195 -4.20 -15.59 21.35
CA ALA A 195 -4.57 -14.26 20.80
C ALA A 195 -3.64 -13.10 21.21
N LYS A 196 -2.91 -13.24 22.32
CA LYS A 196 -1.92 -12.28 22.81
C LYS A 196 -0.48 -12.73 22.55
N ARG A 197 -0.26 -13.67 21.63
CA ARG A 197 1.09 -14.15 21.31
C ARG A 197 1.92 -12.99 20.79
N GLU A 198 3.03 -12.74 21.45
CA GLU A 198 4.07 -11.85 20.96
C GLU A 198 5.21 -12.66 20.37
N LEU A 199 5.84 -12.12 19.34
CA LEU A 199 7.06 -12.69 18.78
C LEU A 199 8.29 -12.15 19.51
N SER A 200 9.28 -13.01 19.69
CA SER A 200 10.62 -12.63 20.16
C SER A 200 11.58 -12.51 18.98
N VAL A 201 11.51 -11.38 18.27
CA VAL A 201 12.42 -11.03 17.17
C VAL A 201 13.26 -9.84 17.58
N SER A 202 14.57 -9.89 17.31
CA SER A 202 15.54 -8.88 17.71
C SER A 202 16.47 -8.52 16.55
N VAL A 203 16.94 -7.28 16.56
CA VAL A 203 17.95 -6.75 15.65
C VAL A 203 19.00 -6.02 16.46
N ASP A 204 20.29 -6.29 16.24
CA ASP A 204 21.39 -5.64 16.96
C ASP A 204 21.19 -5.66 18.49
N ASN A 205 20.79 -6.82 19.03
CA ASN A 205 20.46 -7.07 20.44
C ASN A 205 19.28 -6.25 21.02
N LYS A 206 18.44 -5.64 20.17
CA LYS A 206 17.22 -4.95 20.58
C LYS A 206 16.00 -5.73 20.12
N ARG A 207 15.13 -6.11 21.04
CA ARG A 207 13.84 -6.73 20.73
C ARG A 207 12.95 -5.74 19.97
N LEU A 208 12.41 -6.17 18.84
CA LEU A 208 11.44 -5.41 18.07
C LEU A 208 10.11 -5.35 18.82
N GLU A 209 9.40 -4.23 18.67
CA GLU A 209 8.04 -4.13 19.19
C GLU A 209 7.14 -5.14 18.46
N HIS A 210 6.29 -5.84 19.22
CA HIS A 210 5.24 -6.66 18.65
C HIS A 210 3.94 -5.87 18.58
N GLN A 211 3.35 -5.79 17.39
CA GLN A 211 2.06 -5.13 17.20
C GLN A 211 0.98 -6.13 16.78
N LEU A 212 -0.18 -6.06 17.44
CA LEU A 212 -1.33 -6.94 17.16
C LEU A 212 -2.05 -6.63 15.85
N ALA A 213 -1.89 -5.39 15.35
CA ALA A 213 -2.53 -4.93 14.12
C ALA A 213 -1.67 -3.84 13.46
N PRO A 214 -0.45 -4.18 13.00
CA PRO A 214 0.43 -3.22 12.37
C PRO A 214 -0.17 -2.72 11.06
N LYS A 215 0.33 -1.57 10.60
CA LYS A 215 -0.08 -0.96 9.34
C LYS A 215 0.98 -1.25 8.28
N TYR A 216 0.56 -1.85 7.17
CA TYR A 216 1.39 -2.10 5.99
C TYR A 216 0.74 -1.46 4.77
N LEU A 217 1.46 -0.58 4.07
CA LEU A 217 1.01 0.13 2.86
C LEU A 217 -0.40 0.75 2.98
N GLY A 218 -0.72 1.30 4.15
CA GLY A 218 -2.01 1.95 4.39
C GLY A 218 -3.10 1.06 4.99
N VAL A 219 -2.92 -0.26 5.03
CA VAL A 219 -3.91 -1.23 5.53
C VAL A 219 -3.46 -1.77 6.89
N ARG A 220 -4.38 -1.88 7.85
CA ARG A 220 -4.10 -2.55 9.13
C ARG A 220 -4.44 -4.03 9.04
N LEU A 221 -3.48 -4.86 9.42
CA LEU A 221 -3.57 -6.31 9.32
C LEU A 221 -3.64 -6.88 10.74
N ASP A 222 -4.83 -7.25 11.22
CA ASP A 222 -4.97 -7.95 12.50
C ASP A 222 -4.64 -9.45 12.38
N ARG A 223 -4.38 -10.09 13.52
CA ARG A 223 -4.01 -11.50 13.66
C ARG A 223 -4.74 -12.49 12.75
N THR A 224 -6.05 -12.32 12.55
CA THR A 224 -6.88 -13.24 11.75
C THR A 224 -7.28 -12.66 10.39
N LEU A 225 -6.72 -11.50 10.01
CA LEU A 225 -7.11 -10.73 8.83
C LEU A 225 -8.64 -10.45 8.79
N SER A 226 -9.22 -10.12 9.95
CA SER A 226 -10.64 -9.72 10.01
C SER A 226 -10.86 -8.30 9.47
N TYR A 227 -9.81 -7.49 9.41
CA TYR A 227 -9.79 -6.07 9.05
C TYR A 227 -10.69 -5.19 9.93
N LYS A 228 -11.08 -5.67 11.13
CA LYS A 228 -12.01 -4.96 12.02
C LYS A 228 -11.51 -3.56 12.38
N ARG A 229 -10.25 -3.49 12.85
CA ARG A 229 -9.62 -2.22 13.26
C ARG A 229 -9.39 -1.30 12.06
N HIS A 230 -8.98 -1.87 10.92
CA HIS A 230 -8.81 -1.11 9.68
C HIS A 230 -10.11 -0.41 9.28
N LEU A 231 -11.22 -1.16 9.24
CA LEU A 231 -12.51 -0.64 8.81
C LEU A 231 -13.13 0.35 9.81
N GLU A 232 -12.79 0.26 11.10
CA GLU A 232 -13.13 1.29 12.10
C GLU A 232 -12.39 2.61 11.83
N GLU A 233 -11.10 2.55 11.50
CA GLU A 233 -10.31 3.74 11.13
C GLU A 233 -10.77 4.34 9.80
N VAL A 234 -11.06 3.50 8.79
CA VAL A 234 -11.64 3.94 7.51
C VAL A 234 -12.98 4.63 7.76
N ARG A 235 -13.88 4.02 8.55
CA ARG A 235 -15.14 4.63 8.96
C ARG A 235 -14.94 6.02 9.57
N ALA A 236 -14.03 6.17 10.52
CA ALA A 236 -13.78 7.47 11.16
C ALA A 236 -13.26 8.50 10.14
N LYS A 237 -12.30 8.11 9.30
CA LYS A 237 -11.72 8.96 8.24
C LYS A 237 -12.76 9.39 7.22
N VAL A 238 -13.59 8.47 6.75
CA VAL A 238 -14.67 8.73 5.79
C VAL A 238 -15.73 9.64 6.41
N THR A 239 -16.11 9.42 7.68
CA THR A 239 -17.07 10.27 8.40
C THR A 239 -16.60 11.73 8.48
N ALA A 240 -15.32 11.95 8.78
CA ALA A 240 -14.74 13.29 8.80
C ALA A 240 -14.82 13.97 7.42
N ARG A 241 -14.51 13.24 6.34
CA ARG A 241 -14.60 13.75 4.97
C ARG A 241 -16.04 14.03 4.53
N VAL A 242 -17.00 13.18 4.91
CA VAL A 242 -18.44 13.42 4.66
C VAL A 242 -18.92 14.68 5.38
N SER A 243 -18.41 14.95 6.58
CA SER A 243 -18.73 16.20 7.30
C SER A 243 -18.26 17.44 6.55
N LEU A 244 -17.14 17.37 5.82
CA LEU A 244 -16.69 18.45 4.94
C LEU A 244 -17.63 18.61 3.75
N ILE A 245 -17.99 17.51 3.07
CA ILE A 245 -18.95 17.54 1.94
C ILE A 245 -20.28 18.14 2.38
N ARG A 246 -20.78 17.77 3.57
CA ARG A 246 -22.03 18.31 4.12
C ARG A 246 -21.99 19.83 4.28
N ARG A 247 -20.85 20.41 4.66
CA ARG A 247 -20.69 21.87 4.79
C ARG A 247 -20.71 22.59 3.44
N LEU A 248 -20.42 21.88 2.34
CA LEU A 248 -20.46 22.41 0.99
C LEU A 248 -21.81 22.18 0.31
N ALA A 249 -22.60 21.24 0.82
CA ALA A 249 -23.89 20.84 0.29
C ALA A 249 -25.02 21.57 1.03
N GLY A 250 -25.34 22.77 0.56
CA GLY A 250 -26.55 23.49 0.93
C GLY A 250 -27.48 23.68 -0.29
N THR A 251 -28.76 23.91 -0.02
CA THR A 251 -29.82 23.97 -1.04
C THR A 251 -29.98 25.35 -1.66
N THR A 252 -29.76 26.42 -0.88
CA THR A 252 -29.82 27.82 -1.33
C THR A 252 -28.44 28.48 -1.44
N TRP A 253 -27.44 27.87 -0.83
CA TRP A 253 -26.04 28.26 -0.82
C TRP A 253 -25.21 26.99 -0.88
N GLY A 254 -24.14 26.93 -1.67
CA GLY A 254 -23.34 25.71 -1.76
C GLY A 254 -22.66 25.52 -3.09
N ALA A 255 -21.91 24.43 -3.20
CA ALA A 255 -21.23 24.06 -4.42
C ALA A 255 -22.19 23.40 -5.43
N SER A 256 -21.88 23.51 -6.72
CA SER A 256 -22.66 22.85 -7.76
C SER A 256 -22.72 21.33 -7.56
N ALA A 257 -23.79 20.67 -8.05
CA ALA A 257 -23.91 19.21 -8.00
C ALA A 257 -22.69 18.49 -8.60
N ARG A 258 -22.13 19.03 -9.69
CA ARG A 258 -20.89 18.53 -10.31
C ARG A 258 -19.71 18.62 -9.34
N THR A 259 -19.53 19.76 -8.67
CA THR A 259 -18.45 19.96 -7.69
C THR A 259 -18.60 19.04 -6.48
N LEU A 260 -19.82 18.87 -5.97
CA LEU A 260 -20.11 17.96 -4.86
C LEU A 260 -19.83 16.51 -5.22
N ARG A 261 -20.23 16.07 -6.41
CA ARG A 261 -19.94 14.74 -6.93
C ARG A 261 -18.44 14.50 -7.04
N ILE A 262 -17.71 15.40 -7.72
CA ILE A 262 -16.25 15.29 -7.91
C ILE A 262 -15.54 15.26 -6.54
N SER A 263 -15.92 16.17 -5.64
CA SER A 263 -15.32 16.25 -4.30
C SER A 263 -15.62 15.01 -3.48
N THR A 264 -16.81 14.43 -3.60
CA THR A 264 -17.19 13.19 -2.91
C THR A 264 -16.40 12.00 -3.45
N GLN A 265 -16.23 11.88 -4.77
CA GLN A 265 -15.38 10.83 -5.34
C GLN A 265 -13.92 11.00 -4.88
N ALA A 266 -13.39 12.22 -4.96
CA ALA A 266 -12.00 12.53 -4.65
C ALA A 266 -11.66 12.42 -3.16
N LEU A 267 -12.60 12.72 -2.26
CA LEU A 267 -12.37 12.69 -0.81
C LEU A 267 -13.00 11.46 -0.15
N VAL A 268 -14.27 11.17 -0.40
CA VAL A 268 -14.98 10.10 0.32
C VAL A 268 -14.60 8.74 -0.26
N PHE A 269 -14.86 8.51 -1.55
CA PHE A 269 -14.63 7.22 -2.20
C PHE A 269 -13.14 6.85 -2.24
N SER A 270 -12.26 7.78 -2.56
CA SER A 270 -10.80 7.53 -2.56
C SER A 270 -10.25 7.02 -1.21
N ALA A 271 -10.85 7.40 -0.09
CA ALA A 271 -10.50 6.85 1.22
C ALA A 271 -11.25 5.58 1.56
N ALA A 272 -12.52 5.49 1.17
CA ALA A 272 -13.39 4.38 1.51
C ALA A 272 -13.01 3.11 0.73
N GLU A 273 -12.54 3.25 -0.51
CA GLU A 273 -12.25 2.12 -1.42
C GLU A 273 -10.76 1.80 -1.54
N TYR A 274 -9.88 2.54 -0.83
CA TYR A 274 -8.45 2.26 -0.85
C TYR A 274 -8.16 0.83 -0.38
N CYS A 275 -7.47 0.04 -1.23
CA CYS A 275 -7.20 -1.38 -1.01
C CYS A 275 -8.45 -2.24 -0.76
N ALA A 276 -9.64 -1.83 -1.23
CA ALA A 276 -10.88 -2.59 -1.06
C ALA A 276 -10.81 -4.05 -1.51
N PRO A 277 -10.10 -4.43 -2.59
CA PRO A 277 -9.94 -5.84 -2.95
C PRO A 277 -9.43 -6.74 -1.81
N VAL A 278 -8.59 -6.20 -0.91
CA VAL A 278 -8.01 -6.94 0.22
C VAL A 278 -9.02 -7.19 1.34
N TRP A 279 -9.81 -6.18 1.71
CA TRP A 279 -10.67 -6.22 2.89
C TRP A 279 -12.17 -6.32 2.58
N SER A 280 -12.58 -6.25 1.31
CA SER A 280 -13.99 -6.23 0.87
C SER A 280 -14.80 -7.47 1.27
N ARG A 281 -14.13 -8.60 1.50
CA ARG A 281 -14.76 -9.84 1.99
C ARG A 281 -14.94 -9.87 3.50
N SER A 282 -14.43 -8.88 4.22
CA SER A 282 -14.59 -8.79 5.67
C SER A 282 -16.07 -8.62 6.03
N PRO A 283 -16.57 -9.30 7.08
CA PRO A 283 -17.91 -9.04 7.59
C PRO A 283 -18.07 -7.61 8.16
N HIS A 284 -16.97 -6.91 8.39
CA HIS A 284 -16.97 -5.55 8.95
C HIS A 284 -17.14 -4.44 7.91
N VAL A 285 -17.21 -4.75 6.61
CA VAL A 285 -17.41 -3.76 5.52
C VAL A 285 -18.69 -2.94 5.72
N LYS A 286 -19.72 -3.58 6.30
CA LYS A 286 -21.00 -2.94 6.67
C LYS A 286 -20.86 -1.76 7.64
N LYS A 287 -19.68 -1.53 8.23
CA LYS A 287 -19.40 -0.33 9.04
C LYS A 287 -19.18 0.92 8.18
N VAL A 288 -18.72 0.76 6.93
CA VAL A 288 -18.36 1.87 6.02
C VAL A 288 -19.52 2.21 5.10
N ASP A 289 -20.25 1.22 4.57
CA ASP A 289 -21.35 1.42 3.61
C ASP A 289 -22.41 2.45 4.06
N PRO A 290 -22.88 2.47 5.32
CA PRO A 290 -23.88 3.45 5.74
C PRO A 290 -23.40 4.91 5.62
N ILE A 291 -22.09 5.13 5.76
CA ILE A 291 -21.49 6.47 5.69
C ILE A 291 -21.35 6.90 4.23
N ILE A 292 -20.98 5.97 3.34
CA ILE A 292 -20.98 6.21 1.90
C ILE A 292 -22.41 6.53 1.43
N ASN A 293 -23.40 5.75 1.87
CA ASN A 293 -24.81 5.99 1.55
C ASN A 293 -25.28 7.37 2.03
N ASN A 294 -24.87 7.78 3.23
CA ASN A 294 -25.14 9.13 3.74
C ASN A 294 -24.46 10.21 2.89
N ALA A 295 -23.22 9.99 2.44
CA ALA A 295 -22.54 10.91 1.52
C ALA A 295 -23.30 11.09 0.20
N LEU A 296 -23.76 9.97 -0.38
CA LEU A 296 -24.56 9.97 -1.60
C LEU A 296 -25.88 10.72 -1.41
N ARG A 297 -26.58 10.53 -0.28
CA ARG A 297 -27.79 11.30 0.04
C ARG A 297 -27.53 12.80 0.14
N ILE A 298 -26.41 13.19 0.75
CA ILE A 298 -26.03 14.61 0.89
C ILE A 298 -25.87 15.26 -0.48
N ILE A 299 -25.17 14.62 -1.42
CA ILE A 299 -24.88 15.22 -2.74
C ILE A 299 -26.05 15.15 -3.73
N THR A 300 -26.97 14.21 -3.52
CA THR A 300 -28.18 14.05 -4.36
C THR A 300 -29.38 14.81 -3.81
N GLY A 301 -29.37 15.19 -2.53
CA GLY A 301 -30.55 15.70 -1.83
C GLY A 301 -31.61 14.65 -1.55
N CYS A 302 -31.35 13.36 -1.79
CA CYS A 302 -32.33 12.30 -1.59
C CYS A 302 -32.72 12.16 -0.11
N LEU A 303 -34.03 12.00 0.12
CA LEU A 303 -34.59 11.74 1.44
C LEU A 303 -34.11 10.40 2.01
N LYS A 304 -34.13 10.25 3.33
CA LYS A 304 -33.73 9.00 4.02
C LYS A 304 -34.44 7.73 3.51
N PRO A 305 -35.73 7.75 3.13
CA PRO A 305 -36.43 6.57 2.62
C PRO A 305 -35.98 6.08 1.24
N THR A 306 -35.28 6.90 0.43
CA THR A 306 -34.85 6.49 -0.93
C THR A 306 -34.03 5.20 -0.85
N PRO A 307 -34.35 4.14 -1.62
CA PRO A 307 -33.63 2.87 -1.50
C PRO A 307 -32.15 3.02 -1.85
N VAL A 308 -31.30 2.31 -1.09
CA VAL A 308 -29.84 2.47 -1.15
C VAL A 308 -29.27 2.13 -2.54
N SER A 309 -29.87 1.18 -3.24
CA SER A 309 -29.46 0.76 -4.59
C SER A 309 -29.54 1.88 -5.63
N TYR A 310 -30.45 2.85 -5.46
CA TYR A 310 -30.60 3.97 -6.40
C TYR A 310 -29.60 5.10 -6.15
N LEU A 311 -29.05 5.23 -4.93
CA LEU A 311 -28.22 6.38 -4.56
C LEU A 311 -26.97 6.56 -5.44
N PRO A 312 -26.19 5.50 -5.77
CA PRO A 312 -25.03 5.66 -6.65
C PRO A 312 -25.44 6.10 -8.05
N VAL A 313 -26.52 5.51 -8.58
CA VAL A 313 -27.05 5.81 -9.92
C VAL A 313 -27.49 7.27 -10.02
N LEU A 314 -28.27 7.75 -9.03
CA LEU A 314 -28.72 9.14 -8.96
C LEU A 314 -27.57 10.13 -8.77
N ALA A 315 -26.52 9.73 -8.04
CA ALA A 315 -25.29 10.53 -7.91
C ALA A 315 -24.40 10.47 -9.16
N GLY A 316 -24.72 9.64 -10.16
CA GLY A 316 -23.86 9.35 -11.29
C GLY A 316 -22.50 8.76 -10.88
N ILE A 317 -22.45 7.98 -9.80
CA ILE A 317 -21.25 7.32 -9.27
C ILE A 317 -21.45 5.81 -9.38
N ALA A 318 -20.42 5.08 -9.83
CA ALA A 318 -20.48 3.63 -9.88
C ALA A 318 -20.72 3.05 -8.46
N PRO A 319 -21.63 2.07 -8.30
CA PRO A 319 -21.79 1.35 -7.05
C PRO A 319 -20.46 0.75 -6.56
N ALA A 320 -20.16 0.93 -5.27
CA ALA A 320 -18.89 0.48 -4.68
C ALA A 320 -18.61 -1.02 -4.91
N ALA A 321 -19.65 -1.86 -4.85
CA ALA A 321 -19.53 -3.30 -5.13
C ALA A 321 -18.98 -3.58 -6.54
N LEU A 322 -19.41 -2.82 -7.55
CA LEU A 322 -18.93 -2.98 -8.92
C LEU A 322 -17.48 -2.51 -9.07
N SER A 323 -17.10 -1.41 -8.43
CA SER A 323 -15.71 -0.93 -8.39
C SER A 323 -14.78 -2.00 -7.82
N VAL A 324 -15.16 -2.62 -6.70
CA VAL A 324 -14.39 -3.69 -6.05
C VAL A 324 -14.27 -4.92 -6.95
N THR A 325 -15.36 -5.35 -7.60
CA THR A 325 -15.31 -6.50 -8.51
C THR A 325 -14.38 -6.24 -9.69
N TYR A 326 -14.45 -5.05 -10.29
CA TYR A 326 -13.56 -4.65 -11.37
C TYR A 326 -12.07 -4.65 -10.94
N ASP A 327 -11.77 -4.13 -9.76
CA ASP A 327 -10.41 -4.12 -9.22
C ASP A 327 -9.90 -5.54 -8.95
N LEU A 328 -10.75 -6.43 -8.41
CA LEU A 328 -10.42 -7.85 -8.21
C LEU A 328 -10.14 -8.57 -9.53
N GLU A 329 -10.96 -8.37 -10.57
CA GLU A 329 -10.73 -8.93 -11.90
C GLU A 329 -9.42 -8.42 -12.53
N THR A 330 -9.10 -7.15 -12.27
CA THR A 330 -7.84 -6.55 -12.72
C THR A 330 -6.64 -7.18 -12.03
N LEU A 331 -6.69 -7.38 -10.71
CA LEU A 331 -5.67 -8.11 -9.95
C LEU A 331 -5.50 -9.54 -10.46
N GLN A 332 -6.61 -10.22 -10.77
CA GLN A 332 -6.60 -11.58 -11.30
C GLN A 332 -5.91 -11.69 -12.66
N ARG A 333 -6.19 -10.75 -13.55
CA ARG A 333 -5.56 -10.69 -14.87
C ARG A 333 -4.05 -10.46 -14.75
N LYS A 334 -3.63 -9.50 -13.93
CA LYS A 334 -2.20 -9.27 -13.63
C LYS A 334 -1.50 -10.51 -13.10
N ALA A 335 -2.15 -11.25 -12.19
CA ALA A 335 -1.60 -12.47 -11.63
C ALA A 335 -1.40 -13.56 -12.70
N LYS A 336 -2.33 -13.69 -13.65
CA LYS A 336 -2.20 -14.62 -14.79
C LYS A 336 -1.05 -14.24 -15.72
N GLU A 337 -0.87 -12.95 -16.00
CA GLU A 337 0.18 -12.44 -16.90
C GLU A 337 1.59 -12.55 -16.30
N MET A 338 1.76 -12.41 -14.99
CA MET A 338 3.07 -12.47 -14.32
C MET A 338 3.63 -13.89 -14.12
N GLY A 339 2.90 -14.94 -14.49
CA GLY A 339 3.41 -16.32 -14.57
C GLY A 339 3.90 -16.94 -13.26
N VAL A 340 3.65 -16.33 -12.09
CA VAL A 340 4.01 -16.90 -10.78
C VAL A 340 2.75 -17.44 -10.12
N VAL A 341 2.70 -18.76 -9.95
CA VAL A 341 1.97 -19.54 -8.93
C VAL A 341 0.78 -18.81 -8.28
N MET A 342 -0.27 -18.56 -9.06
CA MET A 342 -1.54 -18.03 -8.53
C MET A 342 -2.73 -18.63 -9.29
N MET A 343 -2.71 -19.94 -9.51
CA MET A 343 -3.87 -20.68 -10.04
C MET A 343 -4.99 -20.88 -9.00
N MET A 344 -4.84 -20.37 -7.76
CA MET A 344 -5.89 -20.42 -6.73
C MET A 344 -6.88 -19.26 -6.77
N LEU A 345 -6.72 -18.28 -7.67
CA LEU A 345 -7.70 -17.20 -7.85
C LEU A 345 -9.07 -17.67 -8.39
N LEU A 346 -9.15 -18.87 -8.98
CA LEU A 346 -10.37 -19.36 -9.63
C LEU A 346 -11.38 -20.06 -8.70
N LYS A 347 -11.07 -20.33 -7.43
CA LYS A 347 -11.98 -21.08 -6.55
C LYS A 347 -12.87 -20.23 -5.63
N GLN A 348 -12.76 -18.90 -5.65
CA GLN A 348 -13.47 -18.05 -4.68
C GLN A 348 -14.20 -16.85 -5.26
N LEU A 349 -14.41 -16.79 -6.59
CA LEU A 349 -15.42 -15.88 -7.13
C LEU A 349 -16.77 -16.61 -7.12
N PRO A 350 -17.83 -16.07 -6.49
CA PRO A 350 -19.17 -16.48 -6.90
C PRO A 350 -19.32 -16.18 -8.40
N PRO A 351 -20.05 -17.02 -9.17
CA PRO A 351 -20.43 -16.63 -10.52
C PRO A 351 -21.10 -15.25 -10.45
N PRO A 352 -20.94 -14.39 -11.48
CA PRO A 352 -21.54 -13.07 -11.48
C PRO A 352 -23.01 -13.21 -11.13
N ASP A 353 -23.38 -12.66 -9.96
CA ASP A 353 -24.76 -12.65 -9.53
C ASP A 353 -25.51 -11.86 -10.60
N ARG A 354 -26.38 -12.54 -11.35
CA ARG A 354 -27.33 -11.87 -12.24
C ARG A 354 -28.28 -11.16 -11.29
N GLY A 355 -27.93 -9.94 -10.91
CA GLY A 355 -28.82 -9.05 -10.20
C GLY A 355 -30.17 -9.02 -10.90
N PRO A 356 -31.25 -8.68 -10.17
CA PRO A 356 -32.57 -8.60 -10.77
C PRO A 356 -32.51 -7.74 -12.04
N PRO A 357 -33.24 -8.13 -13.11
CA PRO A 357 -33.12 -7.50 -14.42
C PRO A 357 -33.23 -5.99 -14.27
N THR A 358 -32.30 -5.26 -14.89
CA THR A 358 -32.40 -3.81 -15.02
C THR A 358 -33.78 -3.49 -15.57
N PRO A 359 -34.60 -2.67 -14.89
CA PRO A 359 -35.86 -2.24 -15.45
C PRO A 359 -35.58 -1.51 -16.77
N PRO A 360 -36.39 -1.73 -17.81
CA PRO A 360 -36.16 -1.14 -19.12
C PRO A 360 -36.07 0.40 -18.99
N MET A 361 -35.12 0.99 -19.72
CA MET A 361 -34.86 2.44 -19.75
C MET A 361 -36.05 3.31 -20.21
N SER A 362 -37.21 2.73 -20.49
CA SER A 362 -38.42 3.42 -20.90
C SER A 362 -39.22 4.05 -19.75
N GLU A 363 -38.93 3.76 -18.47
CA GLU A 363 -39.75 4.27 -17.35
C GLU A 363 -39.14 5.48 -16.60
N VAL A 364 -37.94 5.95 -16.96
CA VAL A 364 -37.29 7.09 -16.27
C VAL A 364 -37.64 8.46 -16.89
N LEU A 365 -38.45 8.50 -17.96
CA LEU A 365 -38.84 9.75 -18.64
C LEU A 365 -40.21 10.32 -18.26
N CYS A 366 -40.92 9.76 -17.28
CA CYS A 366 -42.25 10.24 -16.90
C CYS A 366 -42.34 10.69 -15.44
N LEU A 367 -41.54 11.67 -15.03
CA LEU A 367 -41.89 12.60 -13.96
C LEU A 367 -41.26 13.96 -14.29
N GLY A 368 -42.02 14.76 -15.03
CA GLY A 368 -41.79 16.21 -15.20
C GLY A 368 -42.29 17.00 -14.00
#